data_AF-D8GSK1-F1
#
_entry.id   AF-D8GSK1-F1
#
_cell.length_a   1.000
_cell.length_b   1.000
_cell.length_c   1.000
_cell.angle_alpha   90.00
_cell.angle_beta   90.00
_cell.angle_gamma   90.00
#
_symmetry.space_group_name_H-M   'P 1'
#
loop_
_entity.id
_entity.type
_entity.pdbx_description
1 polymer ?
#
loop_
_entity_poly.entity_id
_entity_poly.type
_entity_poly.pdbx_seq_one_letter_code
_entity_poly.pdbx_strand_id
1 'polypeptide(L)'
;MENINFSDLNLDPKVLQAIDDMGFEEPSQIQAESIPVILDGNDVIGQAQTGTGKTLAFGAPMLSKITTKSKHISALIVTPTRELAIQVNDELSRIAKFKKVALLPIYGGQPIDRQIRSLKRGMDVVVGTPGRILDHIKRKTLDLSNIEFLILDEADEMLDMGFIEDIENIIKATNSDRQTLLFSATMPDQIKKLSSRYMKSNIKSIKIAKNTLTVDKTKQYYYEIKQKDRFESLCRILDVDEPSSAIIFCKTKRGVDELVEGLQARGYNVEGMHGDMGQNQRLNTLRKFKEGSLEFLVATDVAARGIDVENVSHVINYDLPQDTESYVHRIGRTGRANKEGIAYSLVTPREYILLKQIEKFTKSKIRRKEIPTVDDIYEAKYKNIEEQVKSIISEDNYKNFIPIATELDEEYNLVDVAAALMKIIFDKELSFDYKENSLTVDEKDVRLFLSIGRMDNLTPRKLLKFISETSSVEAYEIGDIDILNKFTFINVPERVSSIILKKTNGKKLQGRRVSVEVAKSKKSH
;
A
#
# COMPACT_ATOMS: atom_id res chain seq x y z
N MET A 1 29.39 17.61 -0.77
CA MET A 1 28.84 18.27 0.42
C MET A 1 29.78 17.90 1.55
N GLU A 2 30.23 18.87 2.34
CA GLU A 2 31.08 18.60 3.50
C GLU A 2 30.38 17.60 4.43
N ASN A 3 31.10 16.62 4.96
CA ASN A 3 30.58 15.67 5.94
C ASN A 3 30.30 16.44 7.25
N ILE A 4 29.09 16.96 7.37
CA ILE A 4 28.58 17.59 8.60
C ILE A 4 28.17 16.46 9.53
N ASN A 5 28.66 16.46 10.77
CA ASN A 5 28.22 15.53 11.80
C ASN A 5 27.15 16.17 12.70
N PHE A 6 26.42 15.36 13.47
CA PHE A 6 25.45 15.88 14.44
C PHE A 6 26.09 16.78 15.51
N SER A 7 27.34 16.52 15.87
CA SER A 7 28.14 17.36 16.78
C SER A 7 28.28 18.80 16.31
N ASP A 8 28.20 19.04 15.00
CA ASP A 8 28.40 20.36 14.39
C ASP A 8 27.12 21.20 14.40
N LEU A 9 25.98 20.60 14.78
CA LEU A 9 24.66 21.23 14.75
C LEU A 9 24.28 21.94 16.07
N ASN A 10 25.20 22.03 17.03
CA ASN A 10 25.03 22.77 18.29
C ASN A 10 23.80 22.34 19.12
N LEU A 11 23.49 21.04 19.12
CA LEU A 11 22.41 20.44 19.93
C LEU A 11 22.82 20.31 21.40
N ASP A 12 21.83 20.16 22.29
CA ASP A 12 22.07 19.86 23.72
C ASP A 12 22.89 18.56 23.84
N PRO A 13 23.97 18.51 24.65
CA PRO A 13 24.82 17.32 24.78
C PRO A 13 24.06 16.04 25.13
N LYS A 14 22.94 16.14 25.86
CA LYS A 14 22.09 14.99 26.20
C LYS A 14 21.28 14.48 25.01
N VAL A 15 20.90 15.38 24.11
CA VAL A 15 20.23 15.03 22.85
C VAL A 15 21.24 14.38 21.91
N LEU A 16 22.45 14.93 21.79
CA LEU A 16 23.53 14.32 21.01
C LEU A 16 23.84 12.89 21.50
N GLN A 17 23.99 12.70 22.81
CA GLN A 17 24.22 11.38 23.39
C GLN A 17 23.10 10.38 23.03
N ALA A 18 21.84 10.83 22.99
CA ALA A 18 20.73 9.97 22.60
C ALA A 18 20.76 9.61 21.11
N ILE A 19 21.14 10.57 20.25
CA ILE A 19 21.28 10.37 18.80
C ILE A 19 22.40 9.35 18.51
N ASP A 20 23.53 9.46 19.21
CA ASP A 20 24.65 8.51 19.10
C ASP A 20 24.23 7.09 19.56
N ASP A 21 23.51 6.98 20.69
CA ASP A 21 22.95 5.71 21.19
C ASP A 21 21.95 5.05 20.21
N MET A 22 21.30 5.85 19.37
CA MET A 22 20.38 5.38 18.32
C MET A 22 21.13 4.91 17.06
N GLY A 23 22.45 5.13 16.99
CA GLY A 23 23.29 4.73 15.85
C GLY A 23 23.20 5.68 14.65
N PHE A 24 22.78 6.93 14.86
CA PHE A 24 22.79 7.93 13.79
C PHE A 24 24.19 8.56 13.66
N GLU A 25 24.85 8.33 12.54
CA GLU A 25 26.19 8.87 12.26
C GLU A 25 26.11 10.27 11.63
N GLU A 26 25.47 10.37 10.45
CA GLU A 26 25.39 11.61 9.68
C GLU A 26 23.94 12.13 9.59
N PRO A 27 23.72 13.45 9.73
CA PRO A 27 22.42 14.06 9.54
C PRO A 27 21.98 14.01 8.08
N SER A 28 20.71 13.71 7.86
CA SER A 28 20.09 13.84 6.54
C SER A 28 20.05 15.31 6.10
N GLN A 29 19.84 15.55 4.80
CA GLN A 29 19.80 16.92 4.27
C GLN A 29 18.74 17.81 4.96
N ILE A 30 17.55 17.26 5.26
CA ILE A 30 16.52 18.03 6.01
C ILE A 30 16.97 18.33 7.44
N GLN A 31 17.70 17.42 8.09
CA GLN A 31 18.20 17.62 9.45
C GLN A 31 19.31 18.68 9.47
N ALA A 32 20.31 18.56 8.59
CA ALA A 32 21.42 19.50 8.49
C ALA A 32 20.96 20.92 8.17
N GLU A 33 19.96 21.09 7.28
CA GLU A 33 19.45 22.41 6.91
C GLU A 33 18.48 23.00 7.95
N SER A 34 17.66 22.18 8.62
CA SER A 34 16.61 22.69 9.52
C SER A 34 17.03 22.85 10.97
N ILE A 35 17.89 21.96 11.49
CA ILE A 35 18.26 21.99 12.92
C ILE A 35 18.86 23.35 13.32
N PRO A 36 19.86 23.91 12.61
CA PRO A 36 20.44 25.21 12.98
C PRO A 36 19.40 26.34 12.94
N VAL A 37 18.56 26.34 11.90
CA VAL A 37 17.53 27.38 11.70
C VAL A 37 16.48 27.35 12.82
N ILE A 38 16.11 26.15 13.29
CA ILE A 38 15.19 25.97 14.41
C ILE A 38 15.84 26.43 15.72
N LEU A 39 17.12 26.09 15.95
CA LEU A 39 17.85 26.54 17.14
C LEU A 39 18.02 28.06 17.23
N ASP A 40 18.07 28.74 16.09
CA ASP A 40 18.08 30.21 16.00
C ASP A 40 16.71 30.86 16.32
N GLY A 41 15.66 30.05 16.52
CA GLY A 41 14.32 30.53 16.88
C GLY A 41 13.47 30.97 15.68
N ASN A 42 13.84 30.59 14.45
CA ASN A 42 13.04 30.88 13.26
C ASN A 42 11.87 29.90 13.12
N ASP A 43 10.72 30.40 12.66
CA ASP A 43 9.68 29.53 12.14
C ASP A 43 10.19 28.79 10.89
N VAL A 44 9.79 27.54 10.67
CA VAL A 44 10.30 26.72 9.56
C VAL A 44 9.17 26.04 8.80
N ILE A 45 9.23 26.11 7.47
CA ILE A 45 8.52 25.20 6.57
C ILE A 45 9.54 24.17 6.07
N GLY A 46 9.47 22.95 6.57
CA GLY A 46 10.26 21.82 6.11
C GLY A 46 9.50 21.03 5.04
N GLN A 47 9.83 21.25 3.77
CA GLN A 47 9.27 20.47 2.67
C GLN A 47 10.17 19.27 2.34
N ALA A 48 9.78 18.08 2.82
CA ALA A 48 10.50 16.83 2.58
C ALA A 48 9.58 15.60 2.62
N GLN A 49 9.95 14.55 1.88
CA GLN A 49 9.22 13.28 1.84
C GLN A 49 9.29 12.53 3.17
N THR A 50 8.40 11.56 3.37
CA THR A 50 8.46 10.63 4.51
C THR A 50 9.75 9.81 4.47
N GLY A 51 10.24 9.37 5.64
CA GLY A 51 11.48 8.61 5.74
C GLY A 51 12.78 9.42 5.55
N THR A 52 12.71 10.75 5.41
CA THR A 52 13.90 11.62 5.32
C THR A 52 14.46 12.04 6.70
N GLY A 53 13.89 11.54 7.79
CA GLY A 53 14.31 11.89 9.15
C GLY A 53 13.71 13.19 9.70
N LYS A 54 12.53 13.60 9.21
CA LYS A 54 11.80 14.83 9.64
C LYS A 54 11.57 14.89 11.16
N THR A 55 11.23 13.76 11.77
CA THR A 55 10.94 13.70 13.21
C THR A 55 12.14 14.11 14.05
N LEU A 56 13.34 13.65 13.70
CA LEU A 56 14.56 14.09 14.35
C LEU A 56 14.89 15.55 14.00
N ALA A 57 14.62 15.97 12.75
CA ALA A 57 14.86 17.33 12.27
C ALA A 57 14.13 18.42 13.09
N PHE A 58 12.88 18.17 13.50
CA PHE A 58 12.18 19.08 14.44
C PHE A 58 12.37 18.69 15.91
N GLY A 59 12.49 17.39 16.20
CA GLY A 59 12.49 16.87 17.55
C GLY A 59 13.75 17.18 18.34
N ALA A 60 14.92 17.00 17.72
CA ALA A 60 16.22 17.27 18.33
C ALA A 60 16.39 18.74 18.76
N PRO A 61 16.15 19.75 17.91
CA PRO A 61 16.29 21.15 18.31
C PRO A 61 15.21 21.59 19.30
N MET A 62 13.97 21.11 19.17
CA MET A 62 12.90 21.35 20.15
C MET A 62 13.30 20.82 21.52
N LEU A 63 13.69 19.54 21.61
CA LEU A 63 14.12 18.92 22.88
C LEU A 63 15.38 19.58 23.45
N SER A 64 16.26 20.12 22.61
CA SER A 64 17.44 20.88 23.07
C SER A 64 17.04 22.18 23.77
N LYS A 65 15.98 22.87 23.30
CA LYS A 65 15.51 24.14 23.87
C LYS A 65 14.59 23.97 25.08
N ILE A 66 13.78 22.90 25.13
CA ILE A 66 12.83 22.68 26.23
C ILE A 66 13.57 22.50 27.57
N THR A 67 13.04 23.17 28.60
CA THR A 67 13.51 23.05 29.99
C THR A 67 12.51 22.27 30.84
N THR A 68 12.94 21.20 31.51
CA THR A 68 12.07 20.23 32.22
C THR A 68 11.53 20.73 33.57
N LYS A 69 11.52 22.05 33.81
CA LYS A 69 11.07 22.66 35.07
C LYS A 69 9.78 23.46 34.90
N SER A 70 9.29 23.61 33.66
CA SER A 70 8.00 24.24 33.38
C SER A 70 6.87 23.38 33.96
N LYS A 71 5.91 24.01 34.66
CA LYS A 71 4.67 23.36 35.11
C LYS A 71 3.58 23.40 34.01
N HIS A 72 3.97 23.61 32.77
CA HIS A 72 3.10 23.78 31.61
C HIS A 72 3.65 22.97 30.44
N ILE A 73 2.80 22.76 29.43
CA ILE A 73 3.21 22.08 28.20
C ILE A 73 4.07 23.05 27.40
N SER A 74 5.32 22.69 27.13
CA SER A 74 6.25 23.49 26.33
C SER A 74 6.09 23.24 24.83
N ALA A 75 5.62 22.07 24.40
CA ALA A 75 5.44 21.79 22.98
C ALA A 75 4.17 20.98 22.65
N LEU A 76 3.52 21.36 21.55
CA LEU A 76 2.44 20.62 20.93
C LEU A 76 2.84 20.20 19.51
N ILE A 77 2.74 18.90 19.23
CA ILE A 77 2.92 18.35 17.89
C ILE A 77 1.58 17.79 17.41
N VAL A 78 1.11 18.26 16.27
CA VAL A 78 -0.13 17.84 15.64
C VAL A 78 0.18 16.92 14.47
N THR A 79 -0.40 15.72 14.49
CA THR A 79 -0.18 14.66 13.48
C THR A 79 -1.51 14.15 12.93
N PRO A 80 -1.62 13.74 11.65
CA PRO A 80 -2.87 13.27 11.04
C PRO A 80 -3.47 12.02 11.65
N THR A 81 -2.63 11.04 12.00
CA THR A 81 -3.09 9.71 12.43
C THR A 81 -2.65 9.37 13.85
N ARG A 82 -3.35 8.40 14.44
CA ARG A 82 -3.03 7.90 15.79
C ARG A 82 -1.70 7.17 15.78
N GLU A 83 -1.45 6.44 14.70
CA GLU A 83 -0.23 5.67 14.46
C GLU A 83 0.98 6.61 14.39
N LEU A 84 0.88 7.70 13.62
CA LEU A 84 1.96 8.69 13.56
C LEU A 84 2.16 9.40 14.91
N ALA A 85 1.08 9.72 15.64
CA ALA A 85 1.20 10.32 16.97
C ALA A 85 2.01 9.43 17.94
N ILE A 86 1.78 8.11 17.91
CA ILE A 86 2.53 7.15 18.71
C ILE A 86 3.99 7.07 18.22
N GLN A 87 4.19 6.93 16.91
CA GLN A 87 5.54 6.84 16.33
C GLN A 87 6.39 8.07 16.67
N VAL A 88 5.85 9.27 16.46
CA VAL A 88 6.53 10.53 16.78
C VAL A 88 6.81 10.61 18.28
N ASN A 89 5.86 10.22 19.14
CA ASN A 89 6.08 10.21 20.57
C ASN A 89 7.20 9.23 20.99
N ASP A 90 7.23 8.03 20.42
CA ASP A 90 8.24 7.01 20.73
C ASP A 90 9.62 7.45 20.22
N GLU A 91 9.69 8.04 19.03
CA GLU A 91 10.91 8.63 18.47
C GLU A 91 11.45 9.74 19.37
N LEU A 92 10.60 10.68 19.76
CA LEU A 92 10.97 11.76 20.67
C LEU A 92 11.36 11.24 22.05
N SER A 93 10.75 10.14 22.52
CA SER A 93 11.13 9.50 23.79
C SER A 93 12.54 8.90 23.72
N ARG A 94 12.93 8.35 22.56
CA ARG A 94 14.30 7.89 22.31
C ARG A 94 15.28 9.05 22.29
N ILE A 95 14.98 10.13 21.56
CA ILE A 95 15.82 11.33 21.49
C ILE A 95 15.91 12.02 22.87
N ALA A 96 14.85 11.94 23.67
CA ALA A 96 14.80 12.50 25.02
C ALA A 96 15.37 11.56 26.10
N LYS A 97 15.94 10.38 25.77
CA LYS A 97 16.39 9.36 26.74
C LYS A 97 17.19 9.92 27.93
N PHE A 98 18.06 10.89 27.67
CA PHE A 98 18.91 11.52 28.70
C PHE A 98 18.36 12.84 29.26
N LYS A 99 17.25 13.35 28.71
CA LYS A 99 16.47 14.47 29.29
C LYS A 99 15.27 13.95 30.06
N LYS A 100 14.95 14.59 31.19
CA LYS A 100 13.77 14.24 31.99
C LYS A 100 12.51 14.92 31.43
N VAL A 101 12.23 14.74 30.13
CA VAL A 101 11.05 15.28 29.47
C VAL A 101 9.91 14.28 29.58
N ALA A 102 8.75 14.72 30.02
CA ALA A 102 7.52 13.94 30.02
C ALA A 102 6.77 14.13 28.70
N LEU A 103 6.65 13.06 27.92
CA LEU A 103 5.92 13.04 26.65
C LEU A 103 4.61 12.27 26.79
N LEU A 104 3.56 12.74 26.09
CA LEU A 104 2.26 12.07 26.04
C LEU A 104 1.68 12.11 24.63
N PRO A 105 1.37 10.95 24.02
CA PRO A 105 0.56 10.91 22.83
C PRO A 105 -0.94 10.94 23.20
N ILE A 106 -1.71 11.85 22.57
CA ILE A 106 -3.17 11.96 22.73
C ILE A 106 -3.88 11.76 21.39
N TYR A 107 -4.74 10.75 21.35
CA TYR A 107 -5.45 10.39 20.12
C TYR A 107 -6.82 9.74 20.40
N GLY A 108 -7.65 9.68 19.36
CA GLY A 108 -8.98 9.04 19.42
C GLY A 108 -8.92 7.52 19.66
N GLY A 109 -10.04 6.87 19.98
CA GLY A 109 -10.11 5.40 20.12
C GLY A 109 -9.53 4.82 21.41
N GLN A 110 -8.84 5.61 22.22
CA GLN A 110 -8.50 5.28 23.60
C GLN A 110 -9.44 6.02 24.59
N PRO A 111 -9.78 5.45 25.76
CA PRO A 111 -10.51 6.14 26.81
C PRO A 111 -9.81 7.45 27.22
N ILE A 112 -10.53 8.57 27.10
CA ILE A 112 -9.99 9.91 27.35
C ILE A 112 -9.52 10.08 28.81
N ASP A 113 -10.15 9.40 29.77
CA ASP A 113 -9.79 9.51 31.19
C ASP A 113 -8.35 9.09 31.48
N ARG A 114 -7.77 8.17 30.69
CA ARG A 114 -6.35 7.80 30.80
C ARG A 114 -5.44 8.96 30.38
N GLN A 115 -5.81 9.67 29.32
CA GLN A 115 -5.09 10.84 28.82
C GLN A 115 -5.23 12.01 29.81
N ILE A 116 -6.43 12.25 30.35
CA ILE A 116 -6.68 13.27 31.39
C ILE A 116 -5.83 13.01 32.64
N ARG A 117 -5.78 11.77 33.14
CA ARG A 117 -4.93 11.43 34.29
C ARG A 117 -3.45 11.66 34.02
N SER A 118 -3.00 11.46 32.78
CA SER A 118 -1.61 11.69 32.39
C SER A 118 -1.29 13.18 32.29
N LEU A 119 -2.16 13.97 31.67
CA LEU A 119 -2.04 15.43 31.63
C LEU A 119 -2.02 16.06 33.04
N LYS A 120 -2.85 15.56 33.96
CA LYS A 120 -2.86 16.00 35.36
C LYS A 120 -1.55 15.72 36.12
N ARG A 121 -0.74 14.74 35.69
CA ARG A 121 0.58 14.46 36.29
C ARG A 121 1.64 15.49 35.90
N GLY A 122 1.36 16.33 34.89
CA GLY A 122 2.29 17.32 34.34
C GLY A 122 3.12 16.71 33.20
N MET A 123 2.88 17.16 31.98
CA MET A 123 3.58 16.72 30.77
C MET A 123 4.24 17.95 30.11
N ASP A 124 5.41 17.76 29.50
CA ASP A 124 6.16 18.82 28.83
C ASP A 124 5.83 18.87 27.33
N VAL A 125 5.65 17.71 26.70
CA VAL A 125 5.41 17.57 25.27
C VAL A 125 4.17 16.73 25.02
N VAL A 126 3.27 17.24 24.18
CA VAL A 126 2.08 16.51 23.74
C VAL A 126 2.15 16.29 22.24
N VAL A 127 1.97 15.04 21.82
CA VAL A 127 1.82 14.66 20.41
C VAL A 127 0.39 14.22 20.19
N GLY A 128 -0.34 14.68 19.18
CA GLY A 128 -1.72 14.24 19.05
C GLY A 128 -2.44 14.51 17.74
N THR A 129 -3.59 13.85 17.62
CA THR A 129 -4.49 14.00 16.46
C THR A 129 -5.45 15.19 16.66
N PRO A 130 -5.78 15.97 15.60
CA PRO A 130 -6.55 17.21 15.73
C PRO A 130 -7.84 17.09 16.55
N GLY A 131 -8.70 16.13 16.21
CA GLY A 131 -9.98 15.95 16.90
C GLY A 131 -9.85 15.64 18.40
N ARG A 132 -8.83 14.86 18.81
CA ARG A 132 -8.62 14.55 20.23
C ARG A 132 -8.01 15.73 21.00
N ILE A 133 -7.11 16.49 20.37
CA ILE A 133 -6.56 17.72 20.95
C ILE A 133 -7.71 18.69 21.24
N LEU A 134 -8.60 18.92 20.28
CA LEU A 134 -9.76 19.81 20.46
C LEU A 134 -10.72 19.34 21.54
N ASP A 135 -10.96 18.03 21.67
CA ASP A 135 -11.78 17.47 22.76
C ASP A 135 -11.16 17.78 24.14
N HIS A 136 -9.83 17.63 24.28
CA HIS A 136 -9.14 17.99 25.51
C HIS A 136 -9.18 19.50 25.82
N ILE A 137 -9.04 20.36 24.81
CA ILE A 137 -9.15 21.83 24.94
C ILE A 137 -10.57 22.20 25.38
N LYS A 138 -11.61 21.67 24.72
CA LYS A 138 -13.03 21.91 25.05
C LYS A 138 -13.34 21.50 26.49
N ARG A 139 -12.77 20.40 26.96
CA ARG A 139 -12.89 19.90 28.34
C ARG A 139 -12.00 20.61 29.36
N LYS A 140 -11.18 21.59 28.94
CA LYS A 140 -10.22 22.31 29.78
C LYS A 140 -9.23 21.38 30.50
N THR A 141 -8.85 20.29 29.84
CA THR A 141 -7.89 19.31 30.37
C THR A 141 -6.50 19.44 29.74
N LEU A 142 -6.40 20.21 28.67
CA LEU A 142 -5.15 20.57 28.00
C LEU A 142 -5.09 22.10 27.93
N ASP A 143 -4.08 22.68 28.57
CA ASP A 143 -3.81 24.11 28.53
C ASP A 143 -2.64 24.38 27.58
N LEU A 144 -2.90 25.18 26.55
CA LEU A 144 -1.93 25.53 25.50
C LEU A 144 -1.57 27.02 25.52
N SER A 145 -1.89 27.71 26.63
CA SER A 145 -1.71 29.16 26.75
C SER A 145 -0.25 29.59 26.86
N ASN A 146 0.69 28.66 27.07
CA ASN A 146 2.12 28.96 27.29
C ASN A 146 3.03 27.94 26.57
N ILE A 147 2.70 27.54 25.34
CA ILE A 147 3.57 26.65 24.57
C ILE A 147 4.72 27.45 23.94
N GLU A 148 5.91 26.87 23.92
CA GLU A 148 7.09 27.42 23.24
C GLU A 148 7.13 26.97 21.77
N PHE A 149 6.67 25.74 21.49
CA PHE A 149 6.69 25.14 20.15
C PHE A 149 5.32 24.62 19.71
N LEU A 150 4.92 24.96 18.49
CA LEU A 150 3.84 24.31 17.77
C LEU A 150 4.38 23.65 16.50
N ILE A 151 4.20 22.35 16.37
CA ILE A 151 4.68 21.57 15.22
C ILE A 151 3.48 20.96 14.50
N LEU A 152 3.39 21.18 13.19
CA LEU A 152 2.42 20.53 12.31
C LEU A 152 3.19 19.54 11.43
N ASP A 153 3.04 18.24 11.69
CA ASP A 153 3.69 17.18 10.91
C ASP A 153 2.70 16.49 9.97
N GLU A 154 3.15 16.18 8.76
CA GLU A 154 2.31 15.72 7.63
C GLU A 154 1.07 16.62 7.44
N ALA A 155 1.31 17.93 7.30
CA ALA A 155 0.24 18.93 7.24
C ALA A 155 -0.67 18.79 6.00
N ASP A 156 -0.10 18.39 4.86
CA ASP A 156 -0.82 17.99 3.65
C ASP A 156 -1.78 16.83 3.90
N GLU A 157 -1.34 15.80 4.62
CA GLU A 157 -2.19 14.65 4.96
C GLU A 157 -3.37 15.04 5.86
N MET A 158 -3.15 15.95 6.82
CA MET A 158 -4.25 16.47 7.64
C MET A 158 -5.26 17.26 6.80
N LEU A 159 -4.81 17.96 5.76
CA LEU A 159 -5.70 18.65 4.83
C LEU A 159 -6.57 17.66 4.04
N ASP A 160 -5.96 16.61 3.50
CA ASP A 160 -6.66 15.58 2.72
C ASP A 160 -7.71 14.84 3.56
N MET A 161 -7.46 14.71 4.86
CA MET A 161 -8.42 14.13 5.82
C MET A 161 -9.53 15.11 6.25
N GLY A 162 -9.49 16.36 5.77
CA GLY A 162 -10.49 17.38 6.09
C GLY A 162 -10.30 18.07 7.43
N PHE A 163 -9.13 17.95 8.07
CA PHE A 163 -8.87 18.53 9.40
C PHE A 163 -8.45 20.00 9.39
N ILE A 164 -8.54 20.71 8.27
CA ILE A 164 -8.04 22.09 8.16
C ILE A 164 -8.68 23.04 9.17
N GLU A 165 -10.00 22.96 9.38
CA GLU A 165 -10.71 23.76 10.37
C GLU A 165 -10.29 23.40 11.80
N ASP A 166 -10.08 22.11 12.06
CA ASP A 166 -9.62 21.64 13.37
C ASP A 166 -8.22 22.17 13.68
N ILE A 167 -7.30 22.16 12.72
CA ILE A 167 -5.95 22.73 12.85
C ILE A 167 -6.03 24.23 13.15
N GLU A 168 -6.85 24.99 12.42
CA GLU A 168 -7.01 26.42 12.68
C GLU A 168 -7.53 26.68 14.10
N ASN A 169 -8.47 25.86 14.57
CA ASN A 169 -9.02 25.97 15.92
C ASN A 169 -7.98 25.64 17.00
N ILE A 170 -7.11 24.66 16.76
CA ILE A 170 -5.98 24.34 17.65
C ILE A 170 -5.01 25.52 17.69
N ILE A 171 -4.60 26.04 16.53
CA ILE A 171 -3.69 27.20 16.45
C ILE A 171 -4.25 28.39 17.22
N LYS A 172 -5.54 28.71 17.06
CA LYS A 172 -6.21 29.81 17.78
C LYS A 172 -6.26 29.60 19.30
N ALA A 173 -6.19 28.36 19.78
CA ALA A 173 -6.17 28.04 21.20
C ALA A 173 -4.76 28.13 21.82
N THR A 174 -3.72 28.35 21.02
CA THR A 174 -2.32 28.53 21.48
C THR A 174 -1.95 30.00 21.63
N ASN A 175 -0.91 30.30 22.41
CA ASN A 175 -0.33 31.65 22.53
C ASN A 175 0.32 32.14 21.23
N SER A 176 0.31 33.46 21.00
CA SER A 176 0.91 34.08 19.82
C SER A 176 2.43 34.04 19.81
N ASP A 177 3.08 34.15 20.98
CA ASP A 177 4.53 34.11 21.09
C ASP A 177 5.04 32.67 21.27
N ARG A 178 5.13 31.96 20.15
CA ARG A 178 5.68 30.60 20.06
C ARG A 178 6.46 30.46 18.76
N GLN A 179 7.29 29.44 18.66
CA GLN A 179 7.91 29.03 17.39
C GLN A 179 7.01 28.01 16.70
N THR A 180 6.68 28.25 15.43
CA THR A 180 5.85 27.34 14.62
C THR A 180 6.69 26.63 13.57
N LEU A 181 6.62 25.31 13.55
CA LEU A 181 7.29 24.47 12.56
C LEU A 181 6.24 23.68 11.77
N LEU A 182 6.31 23.74 10.44
CA LEU A 182 5.40 23.05 9.54
C LEU A 182 6.20 22.09 8.66
N PHE A 183 5.94 20.80 8.79
CA PHE A 183 6.56 19.75 7.98
C PHE A 183 5.52 19.09 7.09
N SER A 184 5.81 19.03 5.79
CA SER A 184 4.85 18.55 4.78
C SER A 184 5.60 17.99 3.57
N ALA A 185 5.05 16.99 2.88
CA ALA A 185 5.65 16.50 1.63
C ALA A 185 5.27 17.44 0.46
N THR A 186 4.05 17.95 0.47
CA THR A 186 3.51 18.87 -0.53
C THR A 186 3.06 20.18 0.12
N MET A 187 2.85 21.21 -0.71
CA MET A 187 2.42 22.55 -0.26
C MET A 187 1.23 23.01 -1.09
N PRO A 188 0.04 22.41 -0.89
CA PRO A 188 -1.18 22.87 -1.54
C PRO A 188 -1.56 24.26 -1.05
N ASP A 189 -2.40 24.97 -1.81
CA ASP A 189 -2.68 26.39 -1.55
C ASP A 189 -3.32 26.64 -0.17
N GLN A 190 -4.06 25.68 0.36
CA GLN A 190 -4.61 25.78 1.72
C GLN A 190 -3.50 25.74 2.80
N ILE A 191 -2.48 24.90 2.64
CA ILE A 191 -1.32 24.86 3.54
C ILE A 191 -0.47 26.12 3.39
N LYS A 192 -0.30 26.65 2.17
CA LYS A 192 0.35 27.96 1.97
C LYS A 192 -0.40 29.06 2.72
N LYS A 193 -1.72 29.15 2.56
CA LYS A 193 -2.57 30.13 3.27
C LYS A 193 -2.46 29.98 4.78
N LEU A 194 -2.47 28.74 5.29
CA LEU A 194 -2.28 28.46 6.71
C LEU A 194 -0.95 29.01 7.22
N SER A 195 0.16 28.70 6.52
CA SER A 195 1.49 29.19 6.89
C SER A 195 1.59 30.72 6.87
N SER A 196 1.06 31.38 5.82
CA SER A 196 1.10 32.84 5.70
C SER A 196 0.26 33.55 6.78
N ARG A 197 -0.77 32.90 7.31
CA ARG A 197 -1.68 33.50 8.31
C ARG A 197 -1.18 33.32 9.74
N TYR A 198 -0.53 32.20 10.05
CA TYR A 198 -0.29 31.78 11.43
C TYR A 198 1.19 31.65 11.84
N MET A 199 2.12 31.77 10.90
CA MET A 199 3.56 31.74 11.17
C MET A 199 4.15 33.15 11.19
N LYS A 200 5.27 33.32 11.89
CA LYS A 200 5.98 34.59 12.05
C LYS A 200 6.67 35.02 10.74
N SER A 201 6.98 36.32 10.63
CA SER A 201 7.63 36.88 9.44
C SER A 201 9.08 36.42 9.23
N ASN A 202 9.72 35.86 10.26
CA ASN A 202 11.06 35.27 10.19
C ASN A 202 11.10 33.85 9.61
N ILE A 203 9.96 33.35 9.11
CA ILE A 203 9.81 32.02 8.54
C ILE A 203 10.86 31.71 7.47
N LYS A 204 11.48 30.53 7.56
CA LYS A 204 12.42 29.99 6.59
C LYS A 204 11.82 28.78 5.88
N SER A 205 11.91 28.76 4.56
CA SER A 205 11.46 27.64 3.75
C SER A 205 12.66 26.77 3.40
N ILE A 206 12.64 25.53 3.89
CA ILE A 206 13.68 24.53 3.65
C ILE A 206 13.05 23.48 2.75
N LYS A 207 13.44 23.51 1.50
CA LYS A 207 12.89 22.62 0.48
C LYS A 207 13.96 21.66 0.04
N ILE A 208 13.85 20.44 0.55
CA ILE A 208 14.66 19.35 0.03
C ILE A 208 14.05 18.99 -1.32
N ALA A 209 14.88 19.04 -2.37
CA ALA A 209 14.46 18.59 -3.68
C ALA A 209 13.84 17.19 -3.53
N LYS A 210 12.69 16.95 -4.19
CA LYS A 210 12.16 15.59 -4.28
C LYS A 210 13.25 14.75 -4.92
N ASN A 211 14.04 14.06 -4.11
CA ASN A 211 14.88 13.00 -4.60
C ASN A 211 13.90 12.02 -5.22
N THR A 212 13.94 11.88 -6.54
CA THR A 212 13.30 10.79 -7.27
C THR A 212 13.81 9.43 -6.79
N LEU A 213 14.85 9.39 -5.94
CA LEU A 213 15.53 8.20 -5.45
C LEU A 213 14.62 7.08 -4.90
N THR A 214 13.48 7.38 -4.24
CA THR A 214 12.54 6.31 -3.80
C THR A 214 11.77 5.69 -4.97
N VAL A 215 11.44 6.49 -5.98
CA VAL A 215 10.86 6.00 -7.24
C VAL A 215 11.93 5.28 -8.07
N ASP A 216 13.17 5.78 -8.07
CA ASP A 216 14.28 5.19 -8.84
C ASP A 216 14.72 3.82 -8.28
N LYS A 217 14.61 3.59 -6.95
CA LYS A 217 14.92 2.30 -6.31
C LYS A 217 13.75 1.30 -6.29
N THR A 218 12.54 1.76 -6.64
CA THR A 218 11.35 0.90 -6.68
C THR A 218 11.02 0.53 -8.11
N LYS A 219 11.21 -0.75 -8.46
CA LYS A 219 10.82 -1.29 -9.76
C LYS A 219 9.29 -1.34 -9.84
N GLN A 220 8.72 -0.63 -10.80
CA GLN A 220 7.27 -0.48 -10.92
C GLN A 220 6.74 -1.27 -12.11
N TYR A 221 5.76 -2.13 -11.84
CA TYR A 221 5.06 -2.90 -12.87
C TYR A 221 3.55 -2.82 -12.70
N TYR A 222 2.84 -3.03 -13.79
CA TYR A 222 1.39 -3.18 -13.77
C TYR A 222 0.94 -4.43 -14.52
N TYR A 223 -0.14 -5.02 -14.02
CA TYR A 223 -0.85 -6.13 -14.66
C TYR A 223 -2.19 -5.61 -15.13
N GLU A 224 -2.49 -5.82 -16.41
CA GLU A 224 -3.82 -5.52 -16.95
C GLU A 224 -4.75 -6.69 -16.67
N ILE A 225 -5.85 -6.43 -15.96
CA ILE A 225 -6.75 -7.46 -15.46
C ILE A 225 -8.22 -7.12 -15.74
N LYS A 226 -9.07 -8.16 -15.77
CA LYS A 226 -10.52 -7.99 -15.68
C LYS A 226 -10.92 -7.95 -14.21
N GLN A 227 -11.96 -7.19 -13.87
CA GLN A 227 -12.38 -7.01 -12.47
C GLN A 227 -12.71 -8.35 -11.79
N LYS A 228 -13.35 -9.27 -12.51
CA LYS A 228 -13.70 -10.61 -12.01
C LYS A 228 -12.50 -11.49 -11.70
N ASP A 229 -11.38 -11.28 -12.39
CA ASP A 229 -10.19 -12.13 -12.29
C ASP A 229 -9.14 -11.51 -11.34
N ARG A 230 -9.48 -10.39 -10.69
CA ARG A 230 -8.55 -9.59 -9.86
C ARG A 230 -7.96 -10.38 -8.70
N PHE A 231 -8.80 -11.08 -7.95
CA PHE A 231 -8.39 -11.88 -6.79
C PHE A 231 -7.46 -13.02 -7.21
N GLU A 232 -7.83 -13.77 -8.23
CA GLU A 232 -7.03 -14.88 -8.74
C GLU A 232 -5.69 -14.38 -9.32
N SER A 233 -5.70 -13.27 -10.07
CA SER A 233 -4.48 -12.64 -10.59
C SER A 233 -3.52 -12.26 -9.47
N LEU A 234 -4.03 -11.72 -8.35
CA LEU A 234 -3.20 -11.43 -7.19
C LEU A 234 -2.52 -12.70 -6.66
N CYS A 235 -3.28 -13.78 -6.44
CA CYS A 235 -2.74 -15.02 -5.87
C CYS A 235 -1.61 -15.58 -6.74
N ARG A 236 -1.79 -15.59 -8.07
CA ARG A 236 -0.74 -16.03 -9.01
C ARG A 236 0.53 -15.18 -8.96
N ILE A 237 0.37 -13.86 -8.82
CA ILE A 237 1.51 -12.94 -8.67
C ILE A 237 2.26 -13.24 -7.36
N LEU A 238 1.53 -13.47 -6.26
CA LEU A 238 2.14 -13.80 -4.96
C LEU A 238 2.90 -15.12 -5.00
N ASP A 239 2.37 -16.14 -5.68
CA ASP A 239 2.99 -17.47 -5.73
C ASP A 239 4.21 -17.54 -6.65
N VAL A 240 4.32 -16.66 -7.65
CA VAL A 240 5.48 -16.60 -8.55
C VAL A 240 6.59 -15.72 -8.00
N ASP A 241 6.24 -14.53 -7.49
CA ASP A 241 7.27 -13.60 -7.01
C ASP A 241 7.69 -13.85 -5.55
N GLU A 242 6.91 -14.64 -4.80
CA GLU A 242 7.18 -15.06 -3.41
C GLU A 242 7.74 -13.93 -2.52
N PRO A 243 6.99 -12.84 -2.33
CA PRO A 243 7.46 -11.69 -1.57
C PRO A 243 7.70 -12.06 -0.11
N SER A 244 8.88 -11.73 0.43
CA SER A 244 9.19 -11.95 1.86
C SER A 244 8.28 -11.16 2.80
N SER A 245 7.79 -10.01 2.33
CA SER A 245 6.79 -9.19 3.01
C SER A 245 6.13 -8.23 2.02
N ALA A 246 4.81 -8.10 2.08
CA ALA A 246 4.10 -7.19 1.20
C ALA A 246 2.96 -6.43 1.88
N ILE A 247 2.78 -5.16 1.47
CA ILE A 247 1.59 -4.37 1.80
C ILE A 247 0.68 -4.34 0.58
N ILE A 248 -0.56 -4.78 0.75
CA ILE A 248 -1.58 -4.88 -0.29
C ILE A 248 -2.65 -3.81 -0.05
N PHE A 249 -2.75 -2.83 -0.94
CA PHE A 249 -3.62 -1.67 -0.77
C PHE A 249 -4.99 -1.87 -1.42
N CYS A 250 -6.04 -1.75 -0.62
CA CYS A 250 -7.44 -1.74 -1.05
C CYS A 250 -8.06 -0.35 -0.86
N LYS A 251 -9.05 -0.03 -1.69
CA LYS A 251 -9.74 1.27 -1.65
C LYS A 251 -10.72 1.38 -0.47
N THR A 252 -11.35 0.28 -0.08
CA THR A 252 -12.44 0.29 0.90
C THR A 252 -12.18 -0.68 2.05
N LYS A 253 -12.74 -0.38 3.22
CA LYS A 253 -12.64 -1.24 4.41
C LYS A 253 -13.20 -2.63 4.15
N ARG A 254 -14.39 -2.69 3.53
CA ARG A 254 -15.01 -3.96 3.13
C ARG A 254 -14.14 -4.76 2.15
N GLY A 255 -13.47 -4.07 1.22
CA GLY A 255 -12.52 -4.72 0.31
C GLY A 255 -11.28 -5.28 1.02
N VAL A 256 -10.83 -4.66 2.12
CA VAL A 256 -9.78 -5.24 2.97
C VAL A 256 -10.27 -6.54 3.59
N ASP A 257 -11.45 -6.53 4.21
CA ASP A 257 -12.01 -7.72 4.88
C ASP A 257 -12.23 -8.88 3.88
N GLU A 258 -12.88 -8.60 2.75
CA GLU A 258 -13.14 -9.58 1.67
C GLU A 258 -11.83 -10.18 1.13
N LEU A 259 -10.79 -9.35 0.95
CA LEU A 259 -9.51 -9.81 0.44
C LEU A 259 -8.74 -10.65 1.45
N VAL A 260 -8.75 -10.26 2.73
CA VAL A 260 -8.10 -11.02 3.81
C VAL A 260 -8.76 -12.39 3.95
N GLU A 261 -10.10 -12.45 3.97
CA GLU A 261 -10.84 -13.72 4.04
C GLU A 261 -10.48 -14.62 2.85
N GLY A 262 -10.46 -14.07 1.64
CA GLY A 262 -10.08 -14.79 0.43
C GLY A 262 -8.64 -15.33 0.49
N LEU A 263 -7.67 -14.49 0.88
CA LEU A 263 -6.27 -14.89 0.96
C LEU A 263 -6.02 -15.92 2.08
N GLN A 264 -6.67 -15.78 3.25
CA GLN A 264 -6.59 -16.78 4.32
C GLN A 264 -7.17 -18.12 3.90
N ALA A 265 -8.30 -18.11 3.16
CA ALA A 265 -8.89 -19.34 2.62
C ALA A 265 -7.97 -20.02 1.57
N ARG A 266 -7.07 -19.26 0.95
CA ARG A 266 -6.01 -19.76 0.06
C ARG A 266 -4.71 -20.10 0.79
N GLY A 267 -4.67 -20.04 2.13
CA GLY A 267 -3.51 -20.44 2.93
C GLY A 267 -2.44 -19.37 3.14
N TYR A 268 -2.64 -18.14 2.66
CA TYR A 268 -1.67 -17.06 2.85
C TYR A 268 -1.67 -16.54 4.29
N ASN A 269 -0.48 -16.23 4.83
CA ASN A 269 -0.31 -15.62 6.13
C ASN A 269 -0.56 -14.10 6.06
N VAL A 270 -1.83 -13.72 6.25
CA VAL A 270 -2.34 -12.37 5.97
C VAL A 270 -3.28 -11.85 7.06
N GLU A 271 -3.18 -10.56 7.36
CA GLU A 271 -4.11 -9.82 8.22
C GLU A 271 -4.46 -8.47 7.58
N GLY A 272 -5.66 -7.98 7.92
CA GLY A 272 -6.16 -6.68 7.45
C GLY A 272 -5.86 -5.54 8.40
N MET A 273 -5.75 -4.32 7.87
CA MET A 273 -5.75 -3.08 8.63
C MET A 273 -6.61 -1.99 7.99
N HIS A 274 -7.72 -1.64 8.64
CA HIS A 274 -8.64 -0.59 8.19
C HIS A 274 -9.20 0.23 9.36
N GLY A 275 -9.92 1.31 9.05
CA GLY A 275 -10.34 2.32 10.04
C GLY A 275 -11.40 1.89 11.07
N ASP A 276 -12.05 0.72 10.91
CA ASP A 276 -13.04 0.22 11.88
C ASP A 276 -12.42 -0.72 12.93
N MET A 277 -11.16 -1.12 12.75
CA MET A 277 -10.47 -1.96 13.71
C MET A 277 -10.19 -1.22 15.01
N GLY A 278 -10.33 -1.94 16.12
CA GLY A 278 -9.91 -1.46 17.43
C GLY A 278 -8.41 -1.16 17.48
N GLN A 279 -8.01 -0.16 18.25
CA GLN A 279 -6.60 0.28 18.29
C GLN A 279 -5.64 -0.84 18.72
N ASN A 280 -6.03 -1.65 19.71
CA ASN A 280 -5.20 -2.77 20.17
C ASN A 280 -4.98 -3.81 19.06
N GLN A 281 -5.99 -4.05 18.23
CA GLN A 281 -5.89 -4.98 17.10
C GLN A 281 -4.94 -4.43 16.05
N ARG A 282 -5.09 -3.14 15.66
CA ARG A 282 -4.16 -2.48 14.71
C ARG A 282 -2.72 -2.53 15.20
N LEU A 283 -2.46 -2.21 16.46
CA LEU A 283 -1.12 -2.26 17.05
C LEU A 283 -0.56 -3.69 17.05
N ASN A 284 -1.38 -4.69 17.35
CA ASN A 284 -0.94 -6.08 17.33
C ASN A 284 -0.63 -6.58 15.91
N THR A 285 -1.48 -6.27 14.93
CA THR A 285 -1.25 -6.60 13.51
C THR A 285 0.02 -5.93 12.99
N LEU A 286 0.24 -4.66 13.32
CA LEU A 286 1.47 -3.95 12.95
C LEU A 286 2.71 -4.56 13.61
N ARG A 287 2.62 -4.95 14.87
CA ARG A 287 3.71 -5.63 15.57
C ARG A 287 4.06 -6.96 14.89
N LYS A 288 3.05 -7.79 14.60
CA LYS A 288 3.24 -9.06 13.90
C LYS A 288 3.93 -8.88 12.54
N PHE A 289 3.53 -7.87 11.79
CA PHE A 289 4.11 -7.52 10.50
C PHE A 289 5.57 -7.04 10.64
N LYS A 290 5.87 -6.17 11.61
CA LYS A 290 7.24 -5.70 11.87
C LYS A 290 8.19 -6.81 12.31
N GLU A 291 7.70 -7.77 13.09
CA GLU A 291 8.48 -8.91 13.59
C GLU A 291 8.65 -10.02 12.53
N GLY A 292 8.04 -9.89 11.35
CA GLY A 292 8.12 -10.88 10.27
C GLY A 292 7.22 -12.12 10.47
N SER A 293 6.43 -12.16 11.55
CA SER A 293 5.45 -13.23 11.79
C SER A 293 4.22 -13.17 10.87
N LEU A 294 4.05 -12.06 10.16
CA LEU A 294 3.00 -11.84 9.17
C LEU A 294 3.65 -11.44 7.85
N GLU A 295 3.38 -12.19 6.78
CA GLU A 295 3.94 -11.94 5.44
C GLU A 295 3.18 -10.85 4.69
N PHE A 296 1.86 -10.85 4.82
CA PHE A 296 0.98 -9.97 4.04
C PHE A 296 0.14 -9.05 4.94
N LEU A 297 0.20 -7.75 4.68
CA LEU A 297 -0.65 -6.76 5.32
C LEU A 297 -1.59 -6.14 4.29
N VAL A 298 -2.88 -6.43 4.36
CA VAL A 298 -3.89 -5.79 3.51
C VAL A 298 -4.38 -4.52 4.19
N ALA A 299 -4.33 -3.35 3.56
CA ALA A 299 -4.69 -2.10 4.22
C ALA A 299 -5.39 -1.09 3.32
N THR A 300 -6.15 -0.17 3.94
CA THR A 300 -6.58 1.07 3.27
C THR A 300 -5.53 2.15 3.38
N ASP A 301 -5.55 3.15 2.49
CA ASP A 301 -4.63 4.30 2.53
C ASP A 301 -4.57 4.95 3.91
N VAL A 302 -5.74 5.25 4.49
CA VAL A 302 -5.85 5.90 5.80
C VAL A 302 -5.23 5.05 6.90
N ALA A 303 -5.44 3.74 6.83
CA ALA A 303 -4.94 2.84 7.86
C ALA A 303 -3.43 2.60 7.75
N ALA A 304 -2.87 2.75 6.54
CA ALA A 304 -1.47 2.54 6.24
C ALA A 304 -0.58 3.80 6.31
N ARG A 305 -1.18 4.97 6.50
CA ARG A 305 -0.46 6.22 6.79
C ARG A 305 0.19 6.16 8.16
N GLY A 306 1.45 6.61 8.25
CA GLY A 306 2.24 6.52 9.49
C GLY A 306 2.64 5.09 9.89
N ILE A 307 2.50 4.07 9.02
CA ILE A 307 3.19 2.81 9.30
C ILE A 307 4.65 2.95 8.89
N ASP A 308 5.52 2.89 9.89
CA ASP A 308 6.96 2.74 9.70
C ASP A 308 7.36 1.27 9.78
N VAL A 309 7.31 0.59 8.64
CA VAL A 309 7.80 -0.79 8.50
C VAL A 309 9.08 -0.74 7.69
N GLU A 310 10.16 -1.17 8.32
CA GLU A 310 11.41 -1.43 7.64
C GLU A 310 11.30 -2.81 6.97
N ASN A 311 11.93 -2.99 5.79
CA ASN A 311 11.99 -4.27 5.08
C ASN A 311 10.70 -4.74 4.36
N VAL A 312 9.86 -3.84 3.86
CA VAL A 312 8.78 -4.24 2.92
C VAL A 312 9.38 -4.55 1.55
N SER A 313 9.34 -5.81 1.12
CA SER A 313 9.89 -6.20 -0.19
C SER A 313 8.99 -5.75 -1.35
N HIS A 314 7.67 -5.81 -1.14
CA HIS A 314 6.68 -5.56 -2.18
C HIS A 314 5.55 -4.63 -1.73
N VAL A 315 5.11 -3.75 -2.61
CA VAL A 315 3.87 -2.99 -2.45
C VAL A 315 2.94 -3.36 -3.59
N ILE A 316 1.74 -3.81 -3.27
CA ILE A 316 0.74 -4.23 -4.26
C ILE A 316 -0.46 -3.31 -4.17
N ASN A 317 -0.71 -2.55 -5.23
CA ASN A 317 -1.95 -1.80 -5.39
C ASN A 317 -3.01 -2.76 -5.95
N TYR A 318 -3.73 -3.43 -5.06
CA TYR A 318 -4.87 -4.27 -5.44
C TYR A 318 -5.98 -3.43 -6.08
N ASP A 319 -6.24 -2.26 -5.50
CA ASP A 319 -6.98 -1.18 -6.13
C ASP A 319 -6.02 -0.02 -6.43
N LEU A 320 -6.09 0.59 -7.61
CA LEU A 320 -5.34 1.83 -7.88
C LEU A 320 -5.80 2.97 -6.94
N PRO A 321 -4.88 3.82 -6.46
CA PRO A 321 -5.22 4.98 -5.63
C PRO A 321 -6.05 5.99 -6.43
N GLN A 322 -6.77 6.89 -5.75
CA GLN A 322 -7.63 7.87 -6.41
C GLN A 322 -6.85 9.03 -7.06
N ASP A 323 -5.63 9.29 -6.57
CA ASP A 323 -4.79 10.40 -6.98
C ASP A 323 -3.32 9.98 -7.07
N THR A 324 -2.51 10.84 -7.68
CA THR A 324 -1.09 10.58 -7.96
C THR A 324 -0.20 10.68 -6.72
N GLU A 325 -0.59 11.44 -5.70
CA GLU A 325 0.20 11.63 -4.47
C GLU A 325 0.08 10.39 -3.58
N SER A 326 -1.14 9.90 -3.40
CA SER A 326 -1.44 8.62 -2.75
C SER A 326 -0.63 7.48 -3.37
N TYR A 327 -0.48 7.42 -4.70
CA TYR A 327 0.37 6.41 -5.35
C TYR A 327 1.81 6.45 -4.86
N VAL A 328 2.42 7.64 -4.82
CA VAL A 328 3.79 7.82 -4.35
C VAL A 328 3.93 7.43 -2.88
N HIS A 329 2.92 7.74 -2.05
CA HIS A 329 2.93 7.37 -0.63
C HIS A 329 2.80 5.87 -0.38
N ARG A 330 2.06 5.16 -1.25
CA ARG A 330 1.96 3.69 -1.22
C ARG A 330 3.27 3.04 -1.62
N ILE A 331 3.81 3.35 -2.80
CA ILE A 331 5.03 2.70 -3.27
C ILE A 331 6.25 3.07 -2.42
N GLY A 332 6.24 4.25 -1.78
CA GLY A 332 7.25 4.66 -0.81
C GLY A 332 7.25 3.86 0.51
N ARG A 333 6.40 2.82 0.63
CA ARG A 333 6.50 1.83 1.73
C ARG A 333 7.57 0.76 1.47
N THR A 334 7.98 0.55 0.22
CA THR A 334 9.13 -0.30 -0.13
C THR A 334 10.34 0.55 -0.58
N GLY A 335 11.46 -0.08 -0.92
CA GLY A 335 12.66 0.60 -1.42
C GLY A 335 13.37 1.49 -0.39
N ARG A 336 13.22 1.17 0.90
CA ARG A 336 13.81 1.91 2.04
C ARG A 336 15.17 1.31 2.44
N ALA A 337 15.98 2.09 3.19
CA ALA A 337 17.25 1.65 3.77
C ALA A 337 18.23 0.97 2.78
N ASN A 338 18.39 1.57 1.58
CA ASN A 338 19.24 1.07 0.49
C ASN A 338 18.88 -0.30 -0.13
N LYS A 339 17.70 -0.85 0.19
CA LYS A 339 17.19 -2.06 -0.47
C LYS A 339 16.38 -1.70 -1.72
N GLU A 340 16.41 -2.58 -2.72
CA GLU A 340 15.49 -2.49 -3.86
C GLU A 340 14.07 -2.89 -3.42
N GLY A 341 13.07 -2.26 -4.01
CA GLY A 341 11.67 -2.56 -3.77
C GLY A 341 10.92 -2.86 -5.07
N ILE A 342 9.84 -3.62 -4.99
CA ILE A 342 8.98 -3.88 -6.14
C ILE A 342 7.56 -3.36 -5.86
N ALA A 343 7.01 -2.62 -6.80
CA ALA A 343 5.64 -2.13 -6.75
C ALA A 343 4.81 -2.71 -7.89
N TYR A 344 3.71 -3.38 -7.53
CA TYR A 344 2.72 -3.90 -8.46
C TYR A 344 1.44 -3.09 -8.43
N SER A 345 0.82 -2.96 -9.60
CA SER A 345 -0.50 -2.34 -9.76
C SER A 345 -1.39 -3.24 -10.59
N LEU A 346 -2.54 -3.62 -10.03
CA LEU A 346 -3.59 -4.31 -10.77
C LEU A 346 -4.51 -3.28 -11.41
N VAL A 347 -4.57 -3.28 -12.74
CA VAL A 347 -5.19 -2.19 -13.52
C VAL A 347 -6.28 -2.76 -14.41
N THR A 348 -7.50 -2.24 -14.27
CA THR A 348 -8.56 -2.50 -15.24
C THR A 348 -8.47 -1.55 -16.45
N PRO A 349 -9.09 -1.86 -17.59
CA PRO A 349 -9.09 -0.97 -18.76
C PRO A 349 -9.60 0.45 -18.47
N ARG A 350 -10.52 0.62 -17.52
CA ARG A 350 -11.06 1.93 -17.11
C ARG A 350 -10.06 2.77 -16.32
N GLU A 351 -9.11 2.13 -15.65
CA GLU A 351 -8.12 2.78 -14.80
C GLU A 351 -6.83 3.15 -15.58
N TYR A 352 -6.74 2.80 -16.87
CA TYR A 352 -5.58 3.09 -17.70
C TYR A 352 -5.28 4.60 -17.84
N ILE A 353 -6.33 5.44 -17.84
CA ILE A 353 -6.18 6.91 -17.85
C ILE A 353 -5.45 7.38 -16.59
N LEU A 354 -5.83 6.84 -15.43
CA LEU A 354 -5.24 7.19 -14.15
C LEU A 354 -3.78 6.70 -14.06
N LEU A 355 -3.50 5.49 -14.55
CA LEU A 355 -2.13 4.98 -14.66
C LEU A 355 -1.24 5.94 -15.48
N LYS A 356 -1.74 6.46 -16.61
CA LYS A 356 -0.99 7.43 -17.44
C LYS A 356 -0.77 8.77 -16.74
N GLN A 357 -1.73 9.22 -15.91
CA GLN A 357 -1.56 10.41 -15.07
C GLN A 357 -0.47 10.20 -14.01
N ILE A 358 -0.43 9.02 -13.39
CA ILE A 358 0.60 8.62 -12.43
C ILE A 358 1.98 8.59 -13.09
N GLU A 359 2.14 7.96 -14.27
CA GLU A 359 3.42 7.95 -15.01
C GLU A 359 3.90 9.37 -15.33
N LYS A 360 2.99 10.25 -15.77
CA LYS A 360 3.32 11.64 -16.08
C LYS A 360 3.76 12.43 -14.84
N PHE A 361 3.09 12.22 -13.71
CA PHE A 361 3.40 12.90 -12.45
C PHE A 361 4.72 12.43 -11.85
N THR A 362 4.93 11.11 -11.81
CA THR A 362 6.14 10.47 -11.25
C THR A 362 7.35 10.62 -12.18
N LYS A 363 7.13 10.92 -13.46
CA LYS A 363 8.15 10.89 -14.53
C LYS A 363 8.83 9.53 -14.66
N SER A 364 8.16 8.47 -14.20
CA SER A 364 8.61 7.07 -14.26
C SER A 364 7.72 6.28 -15.23
N LYS A 365 8.28 5.25 -15.86
CA LYS A 365 7.51 4.29 -16.65
C LYS A 365 7.14 3.10 -15.78
N ILE A 366 5.86 2.76 -15.75
CA ILE A 366 5.36 1.57 -15.08
C ILE A 366 5.26 0.47 -16.14
N ARG A 367 6.09 -0.56 -16.02
CA ARG A 367 6.24 -1.59 -17.08
C ARG A 367 5.09 -2.59 -17.02
N ARG A 368 4.50 -2.93 -18.16
CA ARG A 368 3.49 -3.99 -18.23
C ARG A 368 4.15 -5.34 -17.97
N LYS A 369 3.53 -6.17 -17.12
CA LYS A 369 3.80 -7.61 -17.00
C LYS A 369 2.55 -8.39 -17.42
N GLU A 370 2.77 -9.61 -17.90
CA GLU A 370 1.70 -10.56 -18.15
C GLU A 370 1.35 -11.29 -16.85
N ILE A 371 0.08 -11.64 -16.67
CA ILE A 371 -0.34 -12.35 -15.46
C ILE A 371 0.25 -13.76 -15.53
N PRO A 372 0.89 -14.25 -14.45
CA PRO A 372 1.49 -15.58 -14.49
C PRO A 372 0.48 -16.69 -14.79
N THR A 373 0.94 -17.67 -15.55
CA THR A 373 0.25 -18.93 -15.81
C THR A 373 0.47 -19.91 -14.65
N VAL A 374 -0.24 -21.03 -14.65
CA VAL A 374 -0.01 -22.11 -13.67
C VAL A 374 1.34 -22.77 -13.93
N ASP A 375 1.76 -22.88 -15.19
CA ASP A 375 3.09 -23.38 -15.55
C ASP A 375 4.18 -22.46 -14.94
N ASP A 376 4.00 -21.14 -15.00
CA ASP A 376 4.93 -20.20 -14.36
C ASP A 376 5.00 -20.39 -12.82
N ILE A 377 3.86 -20.67 -12.18
CA ILE A 377 3.81 -20.98 -10.74
C ILE A 377 4.59 -22.26 -10.46
N TYR A 378 4.36 -23.31 -11.27
CA TYR A 378 5.02 -24.59 -11.09
C TYR A 378 6.53 -24.46 -11.29
N GLU A 379 6.98 -23.76 -12.33
CA GLU A 379 8.40 -23.49 -12.57
C GLU A 379 9.05 -22.72 -11.43
N ALA A 380 8.37 -21.69 -10.90
CA ALA A 380 8.87 -20.92 -9.75
C ALA A 380 9.05 -21.81 -8.51
N LYS A 381 8.06 -22.65 -8.19
CA LYS A 381 8.09 -23.58 -7.06
C LYS A 381 9.16 -24.66 -7.24
N TYR A 382 9.27 -25.26 -8.43
CA TYR A 382 10.33 -26.24 -8.70
C TYR A 382 11.72 -25.65 -8.51
N LYS A 383 11.91 -24.41 -8.97
CA LYS A 383 13.19 -23.71 -8.80
C LYS A 383 13.50 -23.42 -7.33
N ASN A 384 12.51 -23.01 -6.53
CA ASN A 384 12.70 -22.79 -5.10
C ASN A 384 13.11 -24.09 -4.38
N ILE A 385 12.40 -25.19 -4.63
CA ILE A 385 12.75 -26.51 -4.09
C ILE A 385 14.18 -26.91 -4.50
N GLU A 386 14.55 -26.69 -5.76
CA GLU A 386 15.91 -26.96 -6.25
C GLU A 386 16.97 -26.13 -5.49
N GLU A 387 16.71 -24.84 -5.26
CA GLU A 387 17.60 -23.95 -4.50
C GLU A 387 17.73 -24.38 -3.03
N GLN A 388 16.63 -24.78 -2.39
CA GLN A 388 16.64 -25.32 -1.01
C GLN A 388 17.48 -26.60 -0.92
N VAL A 389 17.31 -27.53 -1.87
CA VAL A 389 18.10 -28.77 -1.92
C VAL A 389 19.58 -28.46 -2.09
N LYS A 390 19.93 -27.53 -2.99
CA LYS A 390 21.33 -27.08 -3.18
C LYS A 390 21.92 -26.48 -1.90
N SER A 391 21.17 -25.65 -1.18
CA SER A 391 21.62 -25.06 0.10
C SER A 391 21.92 -26.12 1.15
N ILE A 392 20.99 -27.07 1.36
CA ILE A 392 21.16 -28.16 2.34
C ILE A 392 22.37 -29.02 2.01
N ILE A 393 22.59 -29.33 0.73
CA ILE A 393 23.76 -30.09 0.27
C ILE A 393 25.04 -29.33 0.60
N SER A 394 25.09 -28.03 0.32
CA SER A 394 26.28 -27.20 0.59
C SER A 394 26.60 -27.03 2.07
N GLU A 395 25.58 -27.08 2.93
CA GLU A 395 25.71 -27.00 4.39
C GLU A 395 26.01 -28.35 5.05
N ASP A 396 26.08 -29.44 4.27
CA ASP A 396 26.26 -30.81 4.76
C ASP A 396 25.17 -31.28 5.75
N ASN A 397 24.02 -30.60 5.77
CA ASN A 397 22.92 -30.80 6.72
C ASN A 397 21.95 -31.92 6.29
N TYR A 398 22.45 -32.94 5.60
CA TYR A 398 21.68 -34.10 5.14
C TYR A 398 22.26 -35.44 5.63
N LYS A 399 23.45 -35.44 6.25
CA LYS A 399 24.19 -36.65 6.60
C LYS A 399 23.43 -37.63 7.50
N ASN A 400 22.59 -37.11 8.40
CA ASN A 400 21.77 -37.91 9.31
C ASN A 400 20.67 -38.70 8.57
N PHE A 401 20.32 -38.30 7.35
CA PHE A 401 19.30 -38.96 6.52
C PHE A 401 19.89 -40.01 5.57
N ILE A 402 21.22 -40.12 5.46
CA ILE A 402 21.90 -41.08 4.57
C ILE A 402 21.48 -42.54 4.83
N PRO A 403 21.38 -43.03 6.09
CA PRO A 403 20.97 -44.42 6.34
C PRO A 403 19.59 -44.72 5.76
N ILE A 404 18.62 -43.83 6.00
CA ILE A 404 17.24 -43.98 5.49
C ILE A 404 17.22 -43.89 3.96
N ALA A 405 17.99 -42.98 3.36
CA ALA A 405 18.10 -42.86 1.91
C ALA A 405 18.73 -44.11 1.26
N THR A 406 19.66 -44.77 1.96
CA THR A 406 20.30 -46.01 1.50
C THR A 406 19.33 -47.19 1.55
N GLU A 407 18.53 -47.30 2.62
CA GLU A 407 17.44 -48.29 2.70
C GLU A 407 16.43 -48.13 1.55
N LEU A 408 16.12 -46.89 1.17
CA LEU A 408 15.23 -46.61 0.04
C LEU A 408 15.84 -46.95 -1.33
N ASP A 409 17.16 -46.86 -1.50
CA ASP A 409 17.87 -47.24 -2.74
C ASP A 409 17.88 -48.77 -2.96
N GLU A 410 17.78 -49.55 -1.87
CA GLU A 410 17.67 -51.02 -1.98
C GLU A 410 16.34 -51.46 -2.61
N GLU A 411 15.27 -50.68 -2.42
CA GLU A 411 13.92 -51.00 -2.89
C GLU A 411 13.50 -50.22 -4.15
N TYR A 412 13.96 -48.98 -4.31
CA TYR A 412 13.51 -48.06 -5.36
C TYR A 412 14.68 -47.26 -5.95
N ASN A 413 14.52 -46.82 -7.21
CA ASN A 413 15.51 -45.93 -7.83
C ASN A 413 15.54 -44.57 -7.11
N LEU A 414 16.73 -44.09 -6.72
CA LEU A 414 16.91 -42.80 -6.05
C LEU A 414 16.33 -41.59 -6.82
N VAL A 415 16.25 -41.65 -8.15
CA VAL A 415 15.59 -40.61 -8.96
C VAL A 415 14.08 -40.58 -8.69
N ASP A 416 13.46 -41.75 -8.60
CA ASP A 416 12.02 -41.86 -8.29
C ASP A 416 11.75 -41.44 -6.84
N VAL A 417 12.64 -41.80 -5.91
CA VAL A 417 12.57 -41.35 -4.51
C VAL A 417 12.70 -39.83 -4.42
N ALA A 418 13.68 -39.23 -5.12
CA ALA A 418 13.87 -37.78 -5.16
C ALA A 418 12.64 -37.07 -5.77
N ALA A 419 12.10 -37.60 -6.87
CA ALA A 419 10.88 -37.05 -7.49
C ALA A 419 9.67 -37.13 -6.54
N ALA A 420 9.51 -38.25 -5.80
CA ALA A 420 8.45 -38.41 -4.82
C ALA A 420 8.59 -37.42 -3.64
N LEU A 421 9.81 -37.23 -3.14
CA LEU A 421 10.09 -36.24 -2.09
C LEU A 421 9.84 -34.81 -2.57
N MET A 422 10.29 -34.47 -3.79
CA MET A 422 10.00 -33.17 -4.40
C MET A 422 8.50 -32.95 -4.56
N LYS A 423 7.73 -33.98 -4.95
CA LYS A 423 6.26 -33.90 -5.03
C LYS A 423 5.63 -33.64 -3.66
N ILE A 424 6.10 -34.29 -2.60
CA ILE A 424 5.62 -34.06 -1.23
C ILE A 424 5.91 -32.63 -0.77
N ILE A 425 7.09 -32.09 -1.08
CA ILE A 425 7.46 -30.71 -0.72
C ILE A 425 6.59 -29.73 -1.53
N PHE A 426 6.47 -29.95 -2.83
CA PHE A 426 5.65 -29.15 -3.72
C PHE A 426 4.19 -29.07 -3.27
N ASP A 427 3.59 -30.20 -2.89
CA ASP A 427 2.21 -30.24 -2.39
C ASP A 427 2.04 -29.52 -1.04
N LYS A 428 3.11 -29.31 -0.28
CA LYS A 428 3.11 -28.49 0.95
C LYS A 428 3.31 -27.01 0.66
N GLU A 429 4.10 -26.66 -0.35
CA GLU A 429 4.37 -25.28 -0.75
C GLU A 429 3.27 -24.68 -1.64
N LEU A 430 2.41 -25.51 -2.23
CA LEU A 430 1.22 -25.06 -2.93
C LEU A 430 0.14 -24.66 -1.92
N SER A 431 -0.09 -23.37 -1.79
CA SER A 431 -1.17 -22.81 -0.98
C SER A 431 -2.56 -23.20 -1.54
N PHE A 432 -2.65 -23.43 -2.85
CA PHE A 432 -3.89 -23.79 -3.55
C PHE A 432 -3.64 -24.62 -4.82
N ASP A 433 -4.54 -25.57 -5.11
CA ASP A 433 -4.50 -26.38 -6.33
C ASP A 433 -5.04 -25.59 -7.53
N TYR A 434 -4.14 -24.98 -8.28
CA TYR A 434 -4.47 -24.28 -9.52
C TYR A 434 -4.78 -25.28 -10.64
N LYS A 435 -6.06 -25.42 -10.97
CA LYS A 435 -6.52 -26.46 -11.93
C LYS A 435 -6.38 -26.08 -13.40
N GLU A 436 -6.25 -24.80 -13.75
CA GLU A 436 -6.26 -24.32 -15.15
C GLU A 436 -5.29 -23.14 -15.38
N ASN A 437 -4.49 -23.22 -16.45
CA ASN A 437 -3.54 -22.17 -16.87
C ASN A 437 -4.21 -20.84 -17.23
N SER A 438 -5.47 -20.86 -17.63
CA SER A 438 -6.19 -19.70 -18.12
C SER A 438 -7.10 -19.09 -17.04
N LEU A 439 -6.90 -17.80 -16.75
CA LEU A 439 -7.79 -17.00 -15.89
C LEU A 439 -9.15 -16.71 -16.54
N THR A 440 -9.24 -16.98 -17.84
CA THR A 440 -10.47 -17.14 -18.58
C THR A 440 -10.68 -18.62 -18.82
N VAL A 441 -11.89 -19.12 -18.65
CA VAL A 441 -12.31 -20.29 -19.43
C VAL A 441 -12.28 -19.83 -20.89
N ASP A 442 -11.12 -19.94 -21.54
CA ASP A 442 -11.03 -19.89 -23.01
C ASP A 442 -11.41 -21.29 -23.48
N GLU A 443 -12.70 -21.62 -23.38
CA GLU A 443 -13.27 -22.37 -24.49
C GLU A 443 -12.99 -21.51 -25.73
N LYS A 444 -12.36 -22.08 -26.77
CA LYS A 444 -12.15 -21.37 -28.04
C LYS A 444 -13.47 -20.72 -28.45
N ASP A 445 -13.53 -19.40 -28.41
CA ASP A 445 -14.71 -18.68 -28.85
C ASP A 445 -14.85 -18.87 -30.36
N VAL A 446 -15.91 -19.56 -30.74
CA VAL A 446 -16.30 -19.75 -32.13
C VAL A 446 -17.13 -18.54 -32.53
N ARG A 447 -16.59 -17.74 -33.46
CA ARG A 447 -17.33 -16.61 -34.02
C ARG A 447 -18.39 -17.13 -34.98
N LEU A 448 -19.66 -16.92 -34.64
CA LEU A 448 -20.80 -17.27 -35.49
C LEU A 448 -21.28 -16.05 -36.27
N PHE A 449 -21.57 -16.25 -37.55
CA PHE A 449 -22.26 -15.32 -38.42
C PHE A 449 -23.76 -15.61 -38.40
N LEU A 450 -24.58 -14.57 -38.30
CA LEU A 450 -26.02 -14.63 -38.46
C LEU A 450 -26.47 -13.70 -39.58
N SER A 451 -27.29 -14.19 -40.51
CA SER A 451 -27.74 -13.46 -41.71
C SER A 451 -28.78 -12.35 -41.45
N ILE A 452 -28.82 -11.79 -40.23
CA ILE A 452 -29.78 -10.79 -39.76
C ILE A 452 -29.05 -9.64 -39.06
N GLY A 453 -29.44 -8.40 -39.33
CA GLY A 453 -28.73 -7.20 -38.83
C GLY A 453 -29.66 -6.04 -38.49
N ARG A 454 -29.11 -4.83 -38.39
CA ARG A 454 -29.87 -3.61 -38.02
C ARG A 454 -31.03 -3.31 -38.98
N MET A 455 -30.86 -3.60 -40.27
CA MET A 455 -31.90 -3.40 -41.28
C MET A 455 -33.13 -4.30 -41.06
N ASP A 456 -32.96 -5.41 -40.34
CA ASP A 456 -34.04 -6.31 -39.94
C ASP A 456 -34.61 -5.95 -38.55
N ASN A 457 -34.32 -4.73 -38.07
CA ASN A 457 -34.77 -4.18 -36.78
C ASN A 457 -34.30 -5.01 -35.55
N LEU A 458 -33.12 -5.62 -35.69
CA LEU A 458 -32.47 -6.44 -34.67
C LEU A 458 -31.82 -5.58 -33.58
N THR A 459 -32.07 -5.93 -32.32
CA THR A 459 -31.39 -5.35 -31.16
C THR A 459 -30.72 -6.46 -30.35
N PRO A 460 -29.69 -6.16 -29.53
CA PRO A 460 -29.02 -7.18 -28.71
C PRO A 460 -30.00 -7.98 -27.85
N ARG A 461 -30.98 -7.29 -27.24
CA ARG A 461 -32.03 -7.93 -26.43
C ARG A 461 -32.89 -8.92 -27.24
N LYS A 462 -33.26 -8.57 -28.47
CA LYS A 462 -34.05 -9.45 -29.35
C LYS A 462 -33.22 -10.65 -29.83
N LEU A 463 -31.95 -10.43 -30.12
CA LEU A 463 -31.01 -11.49 -30.54
C LEU A 463 -30.77 -12.50 -29.42
N LEU A 464 -30.46 -12.04 -28.21
CA LEU A 464 -30.26 -12.89 -27.04
C LEU A 464 -31.50 -13.72 -26.73
N LYS A 465 -32.69 -13.09 -26.76
CA LYS A 465 -33.97 -13.78 -26.57
C LYS A 465 -34.19 -14.87 -27.62
N PHE A 466 -33.93 -14.57 -28.90
CA PHE A 466 -34.08 -15.53 -29.98
C PHE A 466 -33.12 -16.73 -29.86
N ILE A 467 -31.86 -16.50 -29.50
CA ILE A 467 -30.88 -17.59 -29.33
C ILE A 467 -31.28 -18.45 -28.13
N SER A 468 -31.67 -17.84 -27.01
CA SER A 468 -32.13 -18.56 -25.82
C SER A 468 -33.39 -19.41 -26.09
N GLU A 469 -34.40 -18.85 -26.76
CA GLU A 469 -35.63 -19.58 -27.10
C GLU A 469 -35.41 -20.71 -28.11
N THR A 470 -34.45 -20.57 -29.03
CA THR A 470 -34.22 -21.57 -30.09
C THR A 470 -33.23 -22.65 -29.70
N SER A 471 -32.21 -22.32 -28.90
CA SER A 471 -31.08 -23.22 -28.62
C SER A 471 -30.98 -23.66 -27.15
N SER A 472 -31.76 -23.05 -26.24
CA SER A 472 -31.67 -23.24 -24.79
C SER A 472 -30.30 -22.84 -24.21
N VAL A 473 -29.64 -21.89 -24.87
CA VAL A 473 -28.38 -21.28 -24.43
C VAL A 473 -28.70 -20.02 -23.65
N GLU A 474 -28.07 -19.85 -22.49
CA GLU A 474 -28.32 -18.72 -21.62
C GLU A 474 -27.62 -17.45 -22.13
N ALA A 475 -28.19 -16.28 -21.84
CA ALA A 475 -27.69 -15.02 -22.38
C ALA A 475 -26.26 -14.66 -21.91
N TYR A 476 -25.83 -15.18 -20.76
CA TYR A 476 -24.47 -14.98 -20.23
C TYR A 476 -23.42 -15.83 -20.94
N GLU A 477 -23.83 -16.85 -21.70
CA GLU A 477 -22.95 -17.74 -22.48
C GLU A 477 -22.65 -17.17 -23.87
N ILE A 478 -23.27 -16.03 -24.22
CA ILE A 478 -23.03 -15.31 -25.47
C ILE A 478 -22.08 -14.17 -25.16
N GLY A 479 -20.88 -14.22 -25.75
CA GLY A 479 -19.85 -13.19 -25.64
C GLY A 479 -20.14 -11.98 -26.51
N ASP A 480 -19.09 -11.40 -27.11
CA ASP A 480 -19.21 -10.17 -27.88
C ASP A 480 -20.22 -10.27 -29.03
N ILE A 481 -21.04 -9.23 -29.20
CA ILE A 481 -22.08 -9.14 -30.24
C ILE A 481 -21.82 -7.92 -31.15
N ASP A 482 -21.50 -8.19 -32.40
CA ASP A 482 -21.30 -7.18 -33.44
C ASP A 482 -22.50 -7.14 -34.40
N ILE A 483 -23.50 -6.28 -34.13
CA ILE A 483 -24.65 -6.09 -35.02
C ILE A 483 -24.32 -5.08 -36.12
N LEU A 484 -24.15 -5.57 -37.35
CA LEU A 484 -23.92 -4.78 -38.55
C LEU A 484 -25.24 -4.55 -39.31
N ASN A 485 -25.21 -3.76 -40.39
CA ASN A 485 -26.44 -3.38 -41.10
C ASN A 485 -27.20 -4.57 -41.67
N LYS A 486 -26.50 -5.56 -42.26
CA LYS A 486 -27.12 -6.69 -42.97
C LYS A 486 -26.98 -8.04 -42.26
N PHE A 487 -26.12 -8.14 -41.25
CA PHE A 487 -25.79 -9.38 -40.55
C PHE A 487 -25.22 -9.08 -39.17
N THR A 488 -25.03 -10.11 -38.36
CA THR A 488 -24.51 -10.02 -37.00
C THR A 488 -23.42 -11.06 -36.77
N PHE A 489 -22.40 -10.71 -35.99
CA PHE A 489 -21.51 -11.72 -35.41
C PHE A 489 -21.73 -11.85 -33.91
N ILE A 490 -21.58 -13.07 -33.42
CA ILE A 490 -21.51 -13.35 -31.98
C ILE A 490 -20.29 -14.24 -31.72
N ASN A 491 -19.60 -13.98 -30.61
CA ASN A 491 -18.60 -14.91 -30.08
C ASN A 491 -19.28 -15.79 -29.04
N VAL A 492 -19.11 -17.11 -29.16
CA VAL A 492 -19.69 -18.07 -28.21
C VAL A 492 -18.69 -19.19 -27.95
N PRO A 493 -18.71 -19.79 -26.76
CA PRO A 493 -17.86 -20.94 -26.46
C PRO A 493 -18.09 -22.13 -27.41
N GLU A 494 -17.03 -22.92 -27.66
CA GLU A 494 -17.08 -24.06 -28.58
C GLU A 494 -18.19 -25.06 -28.21
N ARG A 495 -18.44 -25.34 -26.92
CA ARG A 495 -19.51 -26.25 -26.47
C ARG A 495 -20.92 -25.81 -26.90
N VAL A 496 -21.20 -24.50 -26.92
CA VAL A 496 -22.54 -23.97 -27.26
C VAL A 496 -22.66 -23.69 -28.77
N SER A 497 -21.54 -23.47 -29.47
CA SER A 497 -21.51 -23.17 -30.91
C SER A 497 -22.24 -24.22 -31.75
N SER A 498 -22.00 -25.51 -31.47
CA SER A 498 -22.62 -26.65 -32.15
C SER A 498 -24.14 -26.71 -31.94
N ILE A 499 -24.60 -26.32 -30.74
CA ILE A 499 -26.02 -26.31 -30.38
C ILE A 499 -26.75 -25.19 -31.12
N ILE A 500 -26.16 -24.00 -31.18
CA ILE A 500 -26.72 -22.85 -31.88
C ILE A 500 -26.78 -23.12 -33.40
N LEU A 501 -25.70 -23.65 -34.00
CA LEU A 501 -25.67 -24.01 -35.42
C LEU A 501 -26.76 -25.02 -35.80
N LYS A 502 -27.05 -25.99 -34.93
CA LYS A 502 -28.05 -27.04 -35.21
C LYS A 502 -29.48 -26.57 -34.95
N LYS A 503 -29.72 -25.82 -33.88
CA LYS A 503 -31.09 -25.49 -33.42
C LYS A 503 -31.61 -24.13 -33.89
N THR A 504 -30.72 -23.16 -34.08
CA THR A 504 -31.08 -21.79 -34.44
C THR A 504 -31.05 -21.56 -35.95
N ASN A 505 -30.22 -22.30 -36.70
CA ASN A 505 -30.15 -22.20 -38.15
C ASN A 505 -31.50 -22.53 -38.83
N GLY A 506 -31.96 -21.67 -39.73
CA GLY A 506 -33.22 -21.81 -40.46
C GLY A 506 -34.47 -21.33 -39.70
N LYS A 507 -34.35 -20.94 -38.41
CA LYS A 507 -35.46 -20.38 -37.64
C LYS A 507 -35.80 -18.96 -38.09
N LYS A 508 -37.05 -18.55 -37.89
CA LYS A 508 -37.53 -17.21 -38.29
C LYS A 508 -37.38 -16.22 -37.15
N LEU A 509 -36.76 -15.07 -37.42
CA LEU A 509 -36.74 -13.92 -36.55
C LEU A 509 -37.20 -12.71 -37.36
N GLN A 510 -38.20 -11.96 -36.87
CA GLN A 510 -38.76 -10.80 -37.55
C GLN A 510 -39.20 -11.09 -39.01
N GLY A 511 -39.81 -12.26 -39.24
CA GLY A 511 -40.32 -12.67 -40.56
C GLY A 511 -39.26 -13.22 -41.53
N ARG A 512 -37.97 -13.07 -41.24
CA ARG A 512 -36.85 -13.57 -42.08
C ARG A 512 -36.28 -14.85 -41.51
N ARG A 513 -35.91 -15.81 -42.38
CA ARG A 513 -35.14 -16.99 -41.96
C ARG A 513 -33.70 -16.59 -41.67
N VAL A 514 -33.20 -16.96 -40.50
CA VAL A 514 -31.84 -16.68 -40.05
C VAL A 514 -30.96 -17.86 -40.44
N SER A 515 -29.93 -17.61 -41.26
CA SER A 515 -28.84 -18.54 -41.50
C SER A 515 -27.74 -18.29 -40.48
N VAL A 516 -27.25 -19.37 -39.86
CA VAL A 516 -26.16 -19.33 -38.88
C VAL A 516 -24.99 -20.18 -39.39
N GLU A 517 -23.80 -19.59 -39.47
CA GLU A 517 -22.59 -20.24 -39.98
C GLU A 517 -21.37 -19.89 -39.11
N VAL A 518 -20.33 -20.72 -39.13
CA VAL A 518 -19.04 -20.38 -38.51
C VAL A 518 -18.33 -19.36 -39.39
N ALA A 519 -17.94 -18.21 -38.82
CA ALA A 519 -17.24 -17.17 -39.55
C ALA A 519 -15.79 -17.62 -39.85
N LYS A 520 -15.36 -17.55 -41.11
CA LYS A 520 -13.97 -17.83 -41.49
C LYS A 520 -13.05 -16.72 -40.97
N SER A 521 -11.97 -17.07 -40.29
CA SER A 521 -10.98 -16.08 -39.83
C SER A 521 -10.36 -15.36 -41.03
N LYS A 522 -10.16 -14.04 -40.92
CA LYS A 522 -9.29 -13.32 -41.85
C LYS A 522 -7.87 -13.85 -41.64
N LYS A 523 -7.24 -14.40 -42.69
CA LYS A 523 -5.78 -14.46 -42.75
C LYS A 523 -5.27 -13.02 -42.68
N SER A 524 -4.52 -12.70 -41.63
CA SER A 524 -3.79 -11.45 -41.51
C SER A 524 -2.70 -11.40 -42.57
N HIS A 525 -2.75 -10.38 -43.43
CA HIS A 525 -1.63 -9.90 -44.23
C HIS A 525 -1.04 -8.66 -43.57
#